data_AF-A0A7W7GZZ1-F1
#
_entry.id   AF-A0A7W7GZZ1-F1
#
_cell.length_a   1.000
_cell.length_b   1.000
_cell.length_c   1.000
_cell.angle_alpha   90.00
_cell.angle_beta   90.00
_cell.angle_gamma   90.00
#
_symmetry.space_group_name_H-M   'P 1'
#
loop_
_entity.id
_entity.type
_entity.pdbx_description
1 polymer ?
#
loop_
_entity_poly.entity_id
_entity_poly.type
_entity_poly.pdbx_seq_one_letter_code
_entity_poly.pdbx_strand_id
1 'polypeptide(L)'
;MRVTLTTRGGLAAAITPQLPPTVVDTTDLKPDAAAELRALIAAAASAAPVAPNPRVRDAMTYTVLVEDDGDTTTLTASDAAMTAPFSALLSWLEDQ
;
A
#
# COMPACT_ATOMS: atom_id res chain seq x y z
N MET A 1 -15.62 2.36 0.04
CA MET A 1 -14.19 2.10 0.29
C MET A 1 -13.31 3.16 -0.37
N ARG A 2 -12.49 3.85 0.42
CA ARG A 2 -11.42 4.73 -0.05
C ARG A 2 -10.07 4.16 0.41
N VAL A 3 -9.07 4.24 -0.45
CA VAL A 3 -7.72 3.73 -0.18
C VAL A 3 -6.71 4.83 -0.43
N THR A 4 -5.85 5.09 0.55
CA THR A 4 -4.78 6.09 0.45
C THR A 4 -3.44 5.41 0.62
N LEU A 5 -2.58 5.52 -0.39
CA LEU A 5 -1.19 5.08 -0.36
C LEU A 5 -0.28 6.27 -0.06
N THR A 6 0.52 6.12 1.00
CA THR A 6 1.60 7.06 1.35
C THR A 6 2.93 6.34 1.31
N THR A 7 3.89 6.91 0.59
CA THR A 7 5.25 6.36 0.49
C THR A 7 6.22 7.25 1.28
N ARG A 8 7.04 6.64 2.13
CA ARG A 8 8.04 7.31 2.97
C ARG A 8 9.31 6.47 3.03
N GLY A 9 10.45 7.01 2.59
CA GLY A 9 11.76 6.39 2.81
C GLY A 9 12.72 6.52 1.63
N GLY A 10 13.96 6.08 1.85
CA GLY A 10 15.10 6.26 0.94
C GLY A 10 15.75 7.66 1.02
N LEU A 11 17.00 7.77 0.58
CA LEU A 11 17.73 9.05 0.43
C LEU A 11 16.95 10.12 -0.36
N ALA A 12 15.98 9.72 -1.18
CA ALA A 12 15.06 10.60 -1.91
C ALA A 12 14.10 11.40 -1.00
N ALA A 13 13.73 10.89 0.18
CA ALA A 13 12.84 11.60 1.11
C ALA A 13 13.47 12.87 1.71
N ALA A 14 14.80 13.01 1.65
CA ALA A 14 15.53 14.20 2.11
C ALA A 14 15.61 15.32 1.04
N ILE A 15 15.35 15.00 -0.24
CA ILE A 15 15.54 15.89 -1.39
C ILE A 15 14.29 16.06 -2.26
N THR A 16 13.30 15.17 -2.12
CA THR A 16 12.03 15.23 -2.84
C THR A 16 10.94 15.65 -1.87
N PRO A 17 10.13 16.69 -2.15
CA PRO A 17 8.94 16.95 -1.35
C PRO A 17 8.11 15.66 -1.30
N GLN A 18 7.55 15.35 -0.14
CA GLN A 18 6.72 14.15 0.07
C GLN A 18 5.84 13.93 -1.16
N LEU A 19 6.00 12.77 -1.84
CA LEU A 19 5.16 12.45 -2.98
C LEU A 19 3.70 12.61 -2.55
N PRO A 20 2.85 13.29 -3.34
CA PRO A 20 1.45 13.39 -3.01
C PRO A 20 0.89 11.97 -2.86
N PRO A 21 0.09 11.70 -1.82
CA PRO A 21 -0.45 10.37 -1.59
C PRO A 21 -1.36 9.97 -2.76
N THR A 22 -1.25 8.73 -3.22
CA THR A 22 -2.18 8.18 -4.22
C THR A 22 -3.49 7.83 -3.50
N VAL A 23 -4.59 8.39 -3.96
CA VAL A 23 -5.93 8.15 -3.39
C VAL A 23 -6.80 7.49 -4.44
N VAL A 24 -7.35 6.32 -4.09
CA VAL A 24 -8.25 5.55 -4.94
C VAL A 24 -9.58 5.38 -4.21
N ASP A 25 -10.67 5.85 -4.81
CA ASP A 25 -12.01 5.65 -4.27
C ASP A 25 -12.77 4.62 -5.12
N THR A 26 -13.37 3.63 -4.46
CA THR A 26 -14.15 2.61 -5.17
C THR A 26 -15.37 3.15 -5.90
N THR A 27 -15.83 4.36 -5.57
CA THR A 27 -16.91 5.03 -6.32
C THR A 27 -16.49 5.47 -7.72
N ASP A 28 -15.19 5.69 -7.94
CA ASP A 28 -14.62 6.11 -9.22
C ASP A 28 -14.14 4.92 -10.07
N LEU A 29 -14.17 3.71 -9.51
CA LEU A 29 -13.73 2.49 -10.17
C LEU A 29 -14.87 1.74 -10.86
N LYS A 30 -14.50 0.96 -11.89
CA LYS A 30 -15.40 -0.06 -12.43
C LYS A 30 -15.69 -1.14 -11.38
N PRO A 31 -16.88 -1.78 -11.40
CA PRO A 31 -17.24 -2.80 -10.42
C PRO A 31 -16.23 -3.94 -10.29
N ASP A 32 -15.62 -4.36 -11.40
CA ASP A 32 -14.62 -5.42 -11.45
C ASP A 32 -13.31 -5.00 -10.74
N ALA A 33 -12.82 -3.79 -11.06
CA ALA A 33 -11.66 -3.19 -10.41
C ALA A 33 -11.88 -2.96 -8.90
N ALA A 34 -13.08 -2.54 -8.50
CA ALA A 34 -13.43 -2.38 -7.10
C ALA A 34 -13.45 -3.74 -6.35
N ALA A 35 -13.88 -4.81 -7.01
CA ALA A 35 -13.85 -6.16 -6.44
C ALA A 35 -12.41 -6.70 -6.32
N GLU A 36 -11.59 -6.47 -7.34
CA GLU A 36 -10.17 -6.81 -7.33
C GLU A 36 -9.42 -6.10 -6.19
N LEU A 37 -9.62 -4.79 -6.04
CA LEU A 37 -9.03 -4.00 -4.96
C LEU A 37 -9.39 -4.57 -3.57
N ARG A 38 -10.67 -4.93 -3.36
CA ARG A 38 -11.10 -5.57 -2.09
C ARG A 38 -10.39 -6.90 -1.85
N ALA A 39 -10.23 -7.72 -2.89
CA ALA A 39 -9.54 -9.00 -2.78
C ALA A 39 -8.06 -8.83 -2.44
N LEU A 40 -7.39 -7.86 -3.07
CA LEU A 40 -5.98 -7.53 -2.80
C LEU A 40 -5.78 -7.04 -1.36
N ILE A 41 -6.66 -6.17 -0.86
CA ILE A 41 -6.63 -5.68 0.53
C ILE A 41 -6.82 -6.84 1.51
N ALA A 42 -7.82 -7.70 1.30
CA ALA A 42 -8.07 -8.85 2.18
C ALA A 42 -6.89 -9.82 2.22
N ALA A 43 -6.26 -10.08 1.06
CA ALA A 43 -5.07 -10.91 0.96
C ALA A 43 -3.87 -10.29 1.69
N ALA A 44 -3.65 -8.97 1.52
CA ALA A 44 -2.56 -8.25 2.18
C ALA A 44 -2.76 -8.20 3.72
N ALA A 45 -3.99 -7.99 4.19
CA ALA A 45 -4.33 -7.97 5.61
C ALA A 45 -4.18 -9.35 6.29
N SER A 46 -4.42 -10.44 5.55
CA SER A 46 -4.31 -11.82 6.06
C SER A 46 -2.89 -12.39 5.97
N ALA A 47 -1.97 -11.68 5.32
CA ALA A 47 -0.62 -12.16 5.10
C ALA A 47 0.19 -12.21 6.40
N ALA A 48 0.92 -13.30 6.61
CA ALA A 48 1.84 -13.39 7.73
C ALA A 48 3.00 -12.38 7.56
N PRO A 49 3.46 -11.73 8.65
CA PRO A 49 4.61 -10.83 8.60
C PRO A 49 5.86 -11.55 8.09
N VAL A 50 6.66 -10.86 7.28
CA VAL A 50 7.97 -11.36 6.82
C VAL A 50 9.09 -10.67 7.61
N ALA A 51 10.17 -11.40 7.89
CA ALA A 51 11.33 -10.84 8.58
C ALA A 51 12.05 -9.82 7.67
N PRO A 52 12.44 -8.64 8.19
CA PRO A 52 13.15 -7.64 7.42
C PRO A 52 14.53 -8.13 6.96
N ASN A 53 14.85 -7.90 5.69
CA ASN A 53 16.16 -8.13 5.10
C ASN A 53 17.12 -6.99 5.48
N PRO A 54 18.15 -7.24 6.32
CA PRO A 54 19.04 -6.20 6.82
C PRO A 54 19.98 -5.62 5.74
N ARG A 55 19.98 -6.17 4.52
CA ARG A 55 20.80 -5.68 3.41
C ARG A 55 20.19 -4.45 2.72
N VAL A 56 18.91 -4.16 2.95
CA VAL A 56 18.22 -3.02 2.35
C VAL A 56 18.43 -1.80 3.26
N ARG A 57 19.51 -1.05 3.02
CA ARG A 57 19.87 0.13 3.84
C ARG A 57 18.94 1.33 3.64
N ASP A 58 18.37 1.46 2.45
CA ASP A 58 17.52 2.57 2.03
C ASP A 58 16.10 2.09 1.70
N ALA A 59 15.52 1.24 2.56
CA ALA A 59 14.19 0.68 2.32
C ALA A 59 13.13 1.79 2.29
N MET A 60 12.27 1.80 1.27
CA MET A 60 11.03 2.58 1.33
C MET A 60 10.03 1.88 2.23
N THR A 61 9.19 2.68 2.89
CA THR A 61 8.04 2.24 3.66
C THR A 61 6.78 2.74 2.97
N TYR A 62 5.82 1.84 2.81
CA TYR A 62 4.54 2.09 2.19
C TYR A 62 3.46 1.90 3.24
N THR A 63 2.60 2.90 3.38
CA THR A 63 1.44 2.87 4.26
C THR A 63 0.19 2.95 3.41
N VAL A 64 -0.66 1.93 3.49
CA VAL A 64 -1.97 1.88 2.85
C VAL A 64 -3.04 2.06 3.93
N LEU A 65 -3.76 3.16 3.87
CA LEU A 65 -4.95 3.41 4.68
C LEU A 65 -6.18 2.99 3.90
N VAL A 66 -7.00 2.11 4.48
CA VAL A 66 -8.27 1.66 3.90
C VAL A 66 -9.39 2.17 4.80
N GLU A 67 -10.29 2.95 4.23
CA GLU A 67 -11.50 3.46 4.86
C GLU A 67 -12.70 2.78 4.20
N ASP A 68 -13.40 1.90 4.91
CA ASP A 68 -14.60 1.20 4.39
C ASP A 68 -15.72 1.18 5.42
N ASP A 69 -16.92 1.63 5.02
CA ASP A 69 -18.14 1.66 5.85
C ASP A 69 -17.99 2.23 7.27
N GLY A 70 -17.02 3.14 7.48
CA GLY A 70 -16.72 3.76 8.79
C GLY A 70 -15.62 3.07 9.58
N ASP A 71 -15.16 1.90 9.13
CA ASP A 71 -13.97 1.23 9.65
C ASP A 71 -12.70 1.75 8.95
N THR A 72 -11.60 1.83 9.69
CA THR A 72 -10.30 2.25 9.18
C THR A 72 -9.26 1.17 9.46
N THR A 73 -8.64 0.65 8.42
CA THR A 73 -7.55 -0.34 8.49
C THR A 73 -6.27 0.26 7.93
N THR A 74 -5.16 0.11 8.64
CA THR A 74 -3.84 0.53 8.16
C THR A 74 -2.97 -0.68 7.90
N LEU A 75 -2.46 -0.81 6.69
CA LEU A 75 -1.48 -1.81 6.30
C LEU A 75 -0.14 -1.12 6.04
N THR A 76 0.94 -1.65 6.61
CA THR A 76 2.28 -1.07 6.45
C THR A 76 3.25 -2.16 6.02
N ALA A 77 4.04 -1.89 4.99
CA ALA A 77 5.15 -2.73 4.58
C ALA A 77 6.37 -1.89 4.20
N SER A 78 7.54 -2.52 4.17
CA SER A 78 8.77 -1.90 3.67
C SER A 78 9.43 -2.78 2.64
N ASP A 79 10.27 -2.24 1.76
CA ASP A 79 11.03 -3.05 0.80
C ASP A 79 11.91 -4.11 1.47
N ALA A 80 12.31 -3.87 2.73
CA ALA A 80 13.04 -4.84 3.52
C ALA A 80 12.15 -6.00 3.99
N ALA A 81 10.84 -5.78 4.16
CA ALA A 81 9.90 -6.70 4.78
C ALA A 81 8.50 -6.66 4.10
N MET A 82 8.44 -6.89 2.79
CA MET A 82 7.18 -6.88 2.04
C MET A 82 6.69 -8.30 1.75
N THR A 83 5.39 -8.54 1.95
CA THR A 83 4.75 -9.80 1.56
C THR A 83 4.34 -9.73 0.08
N ALA A 84 4.31 -10.87 -0.59
CA ALA A 84 3.82 -10.96 -1.98
C ALA A 84 2.42 -10.34 -2.19
N PRO A 85 1.40 -10.59 -1.33
CA PRO A 85 0.10 -9.95 -1.50
C PRO A 85 0.13 -8.44 -1.27
N PHE A 86 0.97 -7.92 -0.37
CA PHE A 86 1.13 -6.47 -0.22
C PHE A 86 1.78 -5.87 -1.47
N SER A 87 2.78 -6.53 -2.05
CA SER A 87 3.40 -6.09 -3.30
C SER A 87 2.40 -6.04 -4.46
N ALA A 88 1.51 -7.02 -4.57
CA ALA A 88 0.46 -7.01 -5.59
C ALA A 88 -0.53 -5.84 -5.39
N LEU A 89 -0.93 -5.56 -4.14
CA LEU A 89 -1.75 -4.39 -3.81
C LEU A 89 -1.04 -3.08 -4.16
N LEU A 90 0.24 -2.95 -3.81
CA LEU A 90 1.04 -1.77 -4.11
C LEU A 90 1.12 -1.52 -5.62
N SER A 91 1.49 -2.53 -6.41
CA SER A 91 1.58 -2.40 -7.86
C SER A 91 0.24 -2.04 -8.51
N TRP A 92 -0.87 -2.59 -8.00
CA TRP A 92 -2.20 -2.23 -8.49
C TRP A 92 -2.55 -0.77 -8.19
N LEU A 93 -2.21 -0.27 -7.00
CA LEU A 93 -2.44 1.12 -6.59
C LEU A 93 -1.58 2.12 -7.37
N GLU A 94 -0.37 1.73 -7.79
CA GLU A 94 0.51 2.55 -8.61
C GLU A 94 0.08 2.64 -10.08
N ASP A 95 -0.79 1.73 -10.54
CA ASP A 95 -1.32 1.68 -11.92
C ASP A 95 -2.67 2.42 -12.08
N GLN A 96 -3.26 2.92 -10.98
CA GLN A 96 -4.50 3.72 -11.02
C GLN A 96 -4.25 5.16 -11.47
#